data_AF-A0AAW0W7D2-F1
#
_entry.id   AF-A0AAW0W7D2-F1
#
_cell.length_a   1.000
_cell.length_b   1.000
_cell.length_c   1.000
_cell.angle_alpha   90.00
_cell.angle_beta   90.00
_cell.angle_gamma   90.00
#
_symmetry.space_group_name_H-M   'P 1'
#
loop_
_entity.id
_entity.type
_entity.pdbx_description
1 polymer ?
#
loop_
_entity_poly.entity_id
_entity_poly.type
_entity_poly.pdbx_seq_one_letter_code
_entity_poly.pdbx_strand_id
1 'polypeptide(L)'
;MCADGAQESSRAPSVEDDEEGHLIYRNGDVLQDRYKIITTLGEGTFGKVVKCRDLQNDRFLALKIIKNVEKYREAAKLEINVLEKLAEKDPYNKHLCVRMLSWFDYHGHVCIAFDMLGLSVFDFLKDNNYRPYSLEQVRHISYQLCYAVKFLHDNKLTHTDLKPENILFVDSDYNLTYDPKKEKRH
;
A
#
# COMPACT_ATOMS: atom_id res chain seq x y z
N MET A 1 -1.83 53.46 -21.57
CA MET A 1 -1.44 52.13 -22.07
C MET A 1 -1.27 51.24 -20.86
N CYS A 2 -2.02 50.15 -20.85
CA CYS A 2 -2.22 49.25 -19.72
C CYS A 2 -0.99 48.38 -19.44
N ALA A 3 -0.83 47.96 -18.19
CA ALA A 3 -0.40 46.61 -17.84
C ALA A 3 -0.82 46.34 -16.38
N ASP A 4 -2.03 45.82 -16.21
CA ASP A 4 -2.49 45.21 -14.97
C ASP A 4 -1.65 43.95 -14.71
N GLY A 5 -0.89 43.96 -13.61
CA GLY A 5 -0.26 42.77 -13.06
C GLY A 5 -1.32 41.89 -12.41
N ALA A 6 -1.80 40.88 -13.13
CA ALA A 6 -2.68 39.87 -12.57
C ALA A 6 -1.94 39.09 -11.46
N GLN A 7 -2.35 39.31 -10.22
CA GLN A 7 -2.04 38.41 -9.11
C GLN A 7 -2.64 37.04 -9.43
N GLU A 8 -1.80 36.05 -9.66
CA GLU A 8 -2.20 34.64 -9.63
C GLU A 8 -2.69 34.31 -8.22
N SER A 9 -4.00 34.39 -8.04
CA SER A 9 -4.70 33.84 -6.89
C SER A 9 -4.44 32.33 -6.83
N SER A 10 -3.50 31.91 -5.99
CA SER A 10 -3.33 30.50 -5.62
C SER A 10 -4.52 30.05 -4.77
N ARG A 11 -5.66 29.80 -5.42
CA ARG A 11 -6.73 29.02 -4.79
C ARG A 11 -6.13 27.66 -4.49
N ALA A 12 -6.13 27.27 -3.21
CA ALA A 12 -5.90 25.88 -2.85
C ALA A 12 -6.86 25.03 -3.71
N PRO A 13 -6.38 23.95 -4.36
CA PRO A 13 -7.24 23.12 -5.18
C PRO A 13 -8.44 22.66 -4.35
N SER A 14 -9.64 22.75 -4.90
CA SER A 14 -10.83 22.16 -4.29
C SER A 14 -10.60 20.66 -4.16
N VAL A 15 -10.77 20.13 -2.94
CA VAL A 15 -10.79 18.70 -2.71
C VAL A 15 -12.11 18.16 -3.27
N GLU A 16 -12.02 17.29 -4.26
CA GLU A 16 -13.15 16.77 -5.03
C GLU A 16 -13.09 15.25 -5.11
N ASP A 17 -14.27 14.63 -5.17
CA ASP A 17 -14.47 13.20 -5.30
C ASP A 17 -15.00 12.88 -6.70
N ASP A 18 -14.64 11.73 -7.26
CA ASP A 18 -15.29 11.21 -8.48
C ASP A 18 -16.66 10.59 -8.19
N GLU A 19 -17.37 10.16 -9.24
CA GLU A 19 -18.70 9.56 -9.12
C GLU A 19 -18.74 8.28 -8.25
N GLU A 20 -17.60 7.61 -8.08
CA GLU A 20 -17.48 6.43 -7.22
C GLU A 20 -17.01 6.75 -5.79
N GLY A 21 -16.80 8.03 -5.49
CA GLY A 21 -16.33 8.52 -4.21
C GLY A 21 -14.82 8.37 -4.00
N HIS A 22 -14.00 8.20 -5.06
CA HIS A 22 -12.55 8.32 -4.89
C HIS A 22 -12.13 9.77 -4.84
N LEU A 23 -11.13 10.06 -4.01
CA LEU A 23 -10.42 11.33 -4.05
C LEU A 23 -9.80 11.54 -5.44
N ILE A 24 -10.08 12.69 -6.04
CA ILE A 24 -9.39 13.16 -7.24
C ILE A 24 -8.09 13.83 -6.82
N TYR A 25 -6.96 13.33 -7.31
CA TYR A 25 -5.63 13.86 -7.01
C TYR A 25 -4.69 13.73 -8.21
N ARG A 26 -3.56 14.44 -8.15
CA ARG A 26 -2.48 14.43 -9.13
C ARG A 26 -1.13 14.17 -8.44
N ASN A 27 -0.17 13.69 -9.23
CA ASN A 27 1.20 13.59 -8.77
C ASN A 27 1.72 14.99 -8.41
N GLY A 28 2.26 15.13 -7.20
CA GLY A 28 2.72 16.39 -6.66
C GLY A 28 1.80 17.02 -5.62
N ASP A 29 0.52 16.63 -5.56
CA ASP A 29 -0.44 17.12 -4.57
C ASP A 29 0.01 16.73 -3.15
N VAL A 30 -0.33 17.57 -2.17
CA VAL A 30 0.05 17.37 -0.77
C VAL A 30 -1.21 17.20 0.07
N LEU A 31 -1.33 16.04 0.71
CA LEU A 31 -2.42 15.74 1.63
C LEU A 31 -2.00 16.08 3.07
N GLN A 32 -2.90 16.67 3.85
CA GLN A 32 -2.68 17.03 5.25
C GLN A 32 -1.39 17.86 5.47
N ASP A 33 -1.05 18.72 4.51
CA ASP A 33 0.18 19.54 4.51
C ASP A 33 1.48 18.74 4.77
N ARG A 34 1.46 17.43 4.51
CA ARG A 34 2.55 16.52 4.91
C ARG A 34 2.86 15.46 3.89
N TYR A 35 1.86 14.85 3.26
CA TYR A 35 2.05 13.68 2.42
C TYR A 35 1.99 14.08 0.95
N LYS A 36 3.15 14.27 0.33
CA LYS A 36 3.24 14.60 -1.09
C LYS A 36 3.09 13.34 -1.94
N ILE A 37 2.06 13.28 -2.78
CA ILE A 37 1.80 12.16 -3.69
C ILE A 37 2.89 12.12 -4.77
N ILE A 38 3.48 10.93 -4.96
CA ILE A 38 4.51 10.68 -5.97
C ILE A 38 3.94 9.91 -7.15
N THR A 39 3.26 8.80 -6.88
CA THR A 39 2.63 7.95 -7.89
C THR A 39 1.57 7.04 -7.27
N THR A 40 0.57 6.64 -8.03
CA THR A 40 -0.34 5.54 -7.67
C THR A 40 0.43 4.21 -7.74
N LEU A 41 0.25 3.38 -6.71
CA LEU A 41 0.81 2.02 -6.61
C LEU A 41 -0.22 0.96 -6.97
N GLY A 42 -1.48 1.19 -6.60
CA GLY A 42 -2.58 0.28 -6.90
C GLY A 42 -3.93 0.92 -6.69
N GLU A 43 -4.94 0.34 -7.32
CA GLU A 43 -6.33 0.76 -7.23
C GLU A 43 -7.22 -0.48 -7.11
N GLY A 44 -8.23 -0.40 -6.26
CA GLY A 44 -9.17 -1.49 -6.06
C GLY A 44 -10.48 -1.02 -5.46
N THR A 45 -11.32 -1.99 -5.11
CA THR A 45 -12.70 -1.75 -4.65
C THR A 45 -12.79 -0.80 -3.46
N PHE A 46 -11.79 -0.82 -2.57
CA PHE A 46 -11.78 -0.04 -1.34
C PHE A 46 -11.27 1.40 -1.52
N GLY A 47 -10.50 1.66 -2.59
CA GLY A 47 -9.80 2.92 -2.75
C GLY A 47 -8.50 2.77 -3.55
N LYS A 48 -7.59 3.73 -3.34
CA LYS A 48 -6.30 3.82 -4.04
C LYS A 48 -5.16 3.74 -3.04
N VAL A 49 -4.05 3.13 -3.42
CA VAL A 49 -2.81 3.16 -2.66
C VAL A 49 -1.80 3.96 -3.46
N VAL A 50 -1.20 4.97 -2.84
CA VAL A 50 -0.21 5.85 -3.46
C VAL A 50 1.11 5.80 -2.73
N LYS A 51 2.21 5.96 -3.46
CA LYS A 51 3.52 6.26 -2.87
C LYS A 51 3.53 7.75 -2.54
N CYS A 52 3.82 8.07 -1.29
CA CYS A 52 3.97 9.45 -0.83
C CYS A 52 5.37 9.70 -0.26
N ARG A 53 5.86 10.94 -0.36
CA ARG A 53 6.96 11.45 0.48
C ARG A 53 6.34 12.14 1.70
N ASP A 54 6.68 11.65 2.88
CA ASP A 54 6.37 12.31 4.15
C ASP A 54 7.32 13.49 4.32
N LEU A 55 6.81 14.72 4.16
CA LEU A 55 7.59 15.95 4.22
C LEU A 55 8.12 16.28 5.62
N GLN A 56 7.58 15.66 6.68
CA GLN A 56 8.04 15.88 8.05
C GLN A 56 9.19 14.95 8.43
N ASN A 57 9.14 13.67 8.02
CA ASN A 57 10.14 12.67 8.38
C ASN A 57 11.12 12.33 7.24
N ASP A 58 10.97 12.99 6.09
CA ASP A 58 11.74 12.79 4.87
C ASP A 58 11.89 11.32 4.44
N ARG A 59 10.77 10.59 4.39
CA ARG A 59 10.75 9.18 3.97
C ARG A 59 9.61 8.87 2.99
N PHE A 60 9.79 7.82 2.20
CA PHE A 60 8.72 7.28 1.38
C PHE A 60 7.83 6.32 2.19
N LEU A 61 6.54 6.37 1.91
CA LEU A 61 5.53 5.48 2.50
C LEU A 61 4.45 5.12 1.50
N ALA A 62 3.69 4.07 1.80
CA ALA A 62 2.46 3.74 1.09
C ALA A 62 1.27 4.35 1.85
N LEU A 63 0.46 5.16 1.16
CA LEU A 63 -0.75 5.77 1.72
C LEU A 63 -1.98 5.16 1.06
N LYS A 64 -2.77 4.40 1.82
CA LYS A 64 -4.05 3.85 1.39
C LYS A 64 -5.13 4.90 1.63
N ILE A 65 -5.75 5.38 0.55
CA ILE A 65 -6.81 6.40 0.54
C ILE A 65 -8.13 5.67 0.25
N ILE A 66 -8.99 5.57 1.26
CA ILE A 66 -10.28 4.87 1.18
C ILE A 66 -11.31 5.77 0.49
N LYS A 67 -12.17 5.21 -0.37
CA LYS A 67 -13.26 5.98 -0.99
C LYS A 67 -14.18 6.59 0.08
N ASN A 68 -14.71 7.77 -0.18
CA ASN A 68 -15.64 8.49 0.69
C ASN A 68 -17.06 7.88 0.62
N VAL A 69 -17.16 6.59 0.94
CA VAL A 69 -18.42 5.84 1.01
C VAL A 69 -18.49 5.18 2.37
N GLU A 70 -19.59 5.42 3.09
CA GLU A 70 -19.76 5.03 4.50
C GLU A 70 -19.35 3.58 4.79
N LYS A 71 -19.82 2.61 4.00
CA LYS A 71 -19.48 1.18 4.18
C LYS A 71 -17.98 0.90 4.14
N TYR A 72 -17.22 1.59 3.28
CA TYR A 72 -15.77 1.39 3.16
C TYR A 72 -15.02 2.12 4.27
N ARG A 73 -15.52 3.29 4.70
CA ARG A 73 -14.99 4.03 5.85
C ARG A 73 -15.14 3.23 7.15
N GLU A 74 -16.30 2.63 7.38
CA GLU A 74 -16.52 1.77 8.56
C GLU A 74 -15.64 0.52 8.51
N ALA A 75 -15.49 -0.12 7.34
CA ALA A 75 -14.54 -1.22 7.17
C ALA A 75 -13.09 -0.80 7.45
N ALA A 76 -12.68 0.38 7.00
CA ALA A 76 -11.35 0.92 7.26
C ALA A 76 -11.10 1.21 8.76
N LYS A 77 -12.10 1.68 9.50
CA LYS A 77 -12.01 1.84 10.96
C LYS A 77 -11.81 0.50 11.67
N LEU A 78 -12.47 -0.56 11.21
CA LEU A 78 -12.23 -1.91 11.72
C LEU A 78 -10.79 -2.38 11.42
N GLU A 79 -10.30 -2.12 10.21
CA GLU A 79 -8.91 -2.41 9.82
C GLU A 79 -7.90 -1.68 10.72
N ILE A 80 -8.10 -0.38 10.95
CA ILE A 80 -7.28 0.44 11.87
C ILE A 80 -7.25 -0.19 13.27
N ASN A 81 -8.41 -0.52 13.83
CA ASN A 81 -8.51 -1.11 15.17
C ASN A 81 -7.76 -2.46 15.27
N VAL A 82 -7.78 -3.26 14.20
CA VAL A 82 -7.01 -4.52 14.14
C VAL A 82 -5.51 -4.23 14.07
N LEU A 83 -5.09 -3.29 13.21
CA LEU A 83 -3.69 -2.91 13.05
C LEU A 83 -3.08 -2.33 14.34
N GLU A 84 -3.83 -1.50 15.07
CA GLU A 84 -3.41 -0.96 16.37
C GLU A 84 -3.18 -2.09 17.40
N LYS A 85 -4.14 -3.03 17.52
CA LYS A 85 -4.00 -4.20 18.41
C LYS A 85 -2.82 -5.08 18.05
N LEU A 86 -2.56 -5.29 16.75
CA LEU A 86 -1.41 -6.07 16.30
C LEU A 86 -0.10 -5.35 16.64
N ALA A 87 -0.04 -4.02 16.48
CA ALA A 87 1.14 -3.23 16.84
C ALA A 87 1.44 -3.26 18.36
N GLU A 88 0.42 -3.26 19.21
CA GLU A 88 0.58 -3.45 20.66
C GLU A 88 1.16 -4.82 21.02
N LYS A 89 0.77 -5.86 20.27
CA LYS A 89 1.21 -7.25 20.48
C LYS A 89 2.56 -7.56 19.83
N ASP A 90 2.98 -6.75 18.85
CA ASP A 90 4.24 -6.89 18.14
C ASP A 90 5.02 -5.56 18.05
N PRO A 91 5.44 -4.99 19.20
CA PRO A 91 6.08 -3.67 19.24
C PRO A 91 7.44 -3.61 18.51
N TYR A 92 8.02 -4.77 18.21
CA TYR A 92 9.29 -4.91 17.50
C TYR A 92 9.13 -5.38 16.05
N ASN A 93 7.90 -5.48 15.54
CA ASN A 93 7.58 -5.89 14.18
C ASN A 93 8.25 -7.21 13.75
N LYS A 94 8.19 -8.22 14.62
CA LYS A 94 8.84 -9.53 14.41
C LYS A 94 7.93 -10.52 13.70
N HIS A 95 6.62 -10.33 13.71
CA HIS A 95 5.63 -11.31 13.24
C HIS A 95 5.17 -11.09 11.80
N LEU A 96 5.86 -10.22 11.06
CA LEU A 96 5.73 -10.06 9.60
C LEU A 96 4.33 -9.59 9.14
N CYS A 97 3.51 -9.06 10.05
CA CYS A 97 2.31 -8.31 9.69
C CYS A 97 2.68 -6.89 9.28
N VAL A 98 1.95 -6.31 8.33
CA VAL A 98 2.23 -4.94 7.88
C VAL A 98 2.09 -3.96 9.04
N ARG A 99 3.04 -3.02 9.14
CA ARG A 99 3.03 -1.98 10.18
C ARG A 99 2.28 -0.75 9.69
N MET A 100 1.20 -0.41 10.37
CA MET A 100 0.57 0.89 10.26
C MET A 100 1.43 1.94 10.98
N LEU A 101 1.75 3.03 10.29
CA LEU A 101 2.54 4.14 10.81
C LEU A 101 1.67 5.20 11.49
N SER A 102 0.54 5.52 10.86
CA SER A 102 -0.45 6.49 11.31
C SER A 102 -1.69 6.40 10.43
N TRP A 103 -2.78 7.01 10.85
CA TRP A 103 -3.95 7.22 10.01
C TRP A 103 -4.54 8.61 10.26
N PHE A 104 -5.34 9.11 9.32
CA PHE A 104 -6.08 10.37 9.44
C PHE A 104 -7.33 10.35 8.55
N ASP A 105 -8.28 11.24 8.82
CA ASP A 105 -9.42 11.51 7.94
C ASP A 105 -9.11 12.77 7.12
N TYR A 106 -9.20 12.67 5.80
CA TYR A 106 -8.98 13.76 4.86
C TYR A 106 -10.23 13.98 4.03
N HIS A 107 -11.04 14.99 4.40
CA HIS A 107 -12.29 15.33 3.71
C HIS A 107 -13.27 14.15 3.55
N GLY A 108 -13.26 13.21 4.49
CA GLY A 108 -14.09 12.01 4.44
C GLY A 108 -13.39 10.76 3.91
N HIS A 109 -12.17 10.90 3.40
CA HIS A 109 -11.33 9.75 3.07
C HIS A 109 -10.55 9.31 4.31
N VAL A 110 -10.77 8.08 4.75
CA VAL A 110 -9.89 7.46 5.74
C VAL A 110 -8.56 7.13 5.03
N CYS A 111 -7.47 7.71 5.52
CA CYS A 111 -6.13 7.56 4.98
C CYS A 111 -5.27 6.77 5.98
N ILE A 112 -4.68 5.66 5.53
CA ILE A 112 -3.84 4.79 6.37
C ILE A 112 -2.43 4.73 5.78
N ALA A 113 -1.44 5.15 6.56
CA ALA A 113 -0.04 5.15 6.17
C ALA A 113 0.66 3.87 6.63
N PHE A 114 1.40 3.24 5.72
CA PHE A 114 2.19 2.02 5.95
C PHE A 114 3.64 2.24 5.52
N ASP A 115 4.56 1.44 6.06
CA ASP A 115 5.91 1.36 5.51
C ASP A 115 5.87 1.01 4.01
N MET A 116 6.79 1.59 3.24
CA MET A 116 6.92 1.26 1.82
C MET A 116 7.57 -0.11 1.68
N LEU A 117 6.87 -1.04 1.07
CA LEU A 117 7.33 -2.39 0.75
C LEU A 117 7.57 -2.56 -0.75
N GLY A 118 8.11 -3.72 -1.13
CA GLY A 118 8.28 -4.14 -2.52
C GLY A 118 6.98 -4.58 -3.19
N LEU A 119 7.14 -5.31 -4.29
CA LEU A 119 6.05 -5.89 -5.06
C LEU A 119 5.33 -6.97 -4.24
N SER A 120 4.08 -7.21 -4.60
CA SER A 120 3.38 -8.40 -4.13
C SER A 120 4.01 -9.66 -4.74
N VAL A 121 3.82 -10.81 -4.08
CA VAL A 121 4.22 -12.12 -4.62
C VAL A 121 3.54 -12.38 -5.97
N PHE A 122 2.33 -11.85 -6.18
CA PHE A 122 1.65 -11.90 -7.46
C PHE A 122 2.32 -11.03 -8.53
N ASP A 123 2.58 -9.76 -8.24
CA ASP A 123 3.13 -8.81 -9.21
C ASP A 123 4.55 -9.21 -9.63
N PHE A 124 5.37 -9.67 -8.67
CA PHE A 124 6.69 -10.20 -8.99
C PHE A 124 6.61 -11.45 -9.89
N LEU A 125 5.65 -12.35 -9.63
CA LEU A 125 5.42 -13.52 -10.48
C LEU A 125 5.01 -13.11 -11.90
N LYS A 126 4.12 -12.12 -12.02
CA LYS A 126 3.67 -11.55 -13.29
C LYS A 126 4.83 -10.92 -14.06
N ASP A 127 5.65 -10.11 -13.41
CA ASP A 127 6.84 -9.47 -14.00
C ASP A 127 7.88 -10.53 -14.44
N ASN A 128 7.95 -11.66 -13.72
CA ASN A 128 8.73 -12.83 -14.10
C ASN A 128 8.04 -13.71 -15.16
N ASN A 129 7.09 -13.17 -15.93
CA ASN A 129 6.32 -13.88 -16.97
C ASN A 129 5.66 -15.18 -16.46
N TYR A 130 5.15 -15.14 -15.23
CA TYR A 130 4.53 -16.27 -14.53
C TYR A 130 5.43 -17.50 -14.40
N ARG A 131 6.76 -17.32 -14.46
CA ARG A 131 7.69 -18.39 -14.14
C ARG A 131 7.62 -18.66 -12.63
N PRO A 132 7.40 -19.93 -12.22
CA PRO A 132 7.19 -20.24 -10.83
C PRO A 132 8.44 -19.93 -10.00
N TYR A 133 8.21 -19.59 -8.74
CA TYR A 133 9.27 -19.55 -7.74
C TYR A 133 9.94 -20.94 -7.61
N SER A 134 11.24 -20.94 -7.33
CA SER A 134 11.96 -22.16 -6.98
C SER A 134 11.37 -22.79 -5.71
N LEU A 135 11.55 -24.11 -5.54
CA LEU A 135 11.06 -24.81 -4.36
C LEU A 135 11.60 -24.22 -3.04
N GLU A 136 12.83 -23.72 -3.06
CA GLU A 136 13.44 -23.04 -1.91
C GLU A 136 12.75 -21.72 -1.57
N GLN A 137 12.47 -20.89 -2.58
CA GLN A 137 11.71 -19.65 -2.40
C GLN A 137 10.29 -19.93 -1.91
N VAL A 138 9.59 -20.92 -2.48
CA VAL A 138 8.26 -21.34 -2.03
C VAL A 138 8.31 -21.76 -0.56
N ARG A 139 9.29 -22.59 -0.16
CA ARG A 139 9.47 -23.02 1.23
C ARG A 139 9.63 -21.82 2.17
N HIS A 140 10.46 -20.84 1.79
CA HIS A 140 10.71 -19.66 2.61
C HIS A 140 9.48 -18.77 2.75
N ILE A 141 8.79 -18.47 1.65
CA ILE A 141 7.54 -17.70 1.65
C ILE A 141 6.47 -18.41 2.48
N SER A 142 6.28 -19.72 2.29
CA SER A 142 5.29 -20.50 3.06
C SER A 142 5.60 -20.53 4.55
N TYR A 143 6.87 -20.66 4.94
CA TYR A 143 7.25 -20.64 6.36
C TYR A 143 6.91 -19.29 7.01
N GLN A 144 7.28 -18.18 6.36
CA GLN A 144 6.98 -16.84 6.86
C GLN A 144 5.48 -16.56 6.92
N LEU A 145 4.73 -17.00 5.91
CA LEU A 145 3.27 -16.90 5.90
C LEU A 145 2.66 -17.67 7.08
N CYS A 146 3.05 -18.92 7.30
CA CYS A 146 2.60 -19.71 8.46
C CYS A 146 2.96 -19.04 9.79
N TYR A 147 4.14 -18.43 9.88
CA TYR A 147 4.60 -17.73 11.07
C TYR A 147 3.75 -16.48 11.37
N ALA A 148 3.46 -15.66 10.35
CA ALA A 148 2.59 -14.49 10.47
C ALA A 148 1.13 -14.87 10.79
N VAL A 149 0.59 -15.86 10.10
CA VAL A 149 -0.79 -16.34 10.32
C VAL A 149 -0.94 -16.96 11.70
N LYS A 150 0.06 -17.70 12.18
CA LYS A 150 0.07 -18.20 13.56
C LYS A 150 -0.07 -17.06 14.56
N PHE A 151 0.66 -15.95 14.40
CA PHE A 151 0.54 -14.78 15.26
C PHE A 151 -0.87 -14.18 15.24
N LEU A 152 -1.50 -14.05 14.06
CA LEU A 152 -2.89 -13.61 13.96
C LEU A 152 -3.84 -14.54 14.73
N HIS A 153 -3.71 -15.85 14.53
CA HIS A 153 -4.56 -16.85 15.19
C HIS A 153 -4.37 -16.89 16.72
N ASP A 154 -3.14 -16.74 17.21
CA ASP A 154 -2.84 -16.65 18.64
C ASP A 154 -3.53 -15.43 19.27
N ASN A 155 -3.75 -14.36 18.50
CA ASN A 155 -4.51 -13.16 18.88
C ASN A 155 -6.00 -13.21 18.50
N LYS A 156 -6.53 -14.39 18.16
CA LYS A 156 -7.95 -14.62 17.82
C LYS A 156 -8.44 -13.82 16.59
N LEU A 157 -7.53 -13.53 15.66
CA LEU A 157 -7.84 -12.85 14.40
C LEU A 157 -7.71 -13.83 13.24
N THR A 158 -8.62 -13.73 12.27
CA THR A 158 -8.56 -14.48 11.01
C THR A 158 -8.49 -13.46 9.88
N HIS A 159 -7.51 -13.57 8.98
CA HIS A 159 -7.33 -12.60 7.88
C HIS A 159 -8.46 -12.65 6.84
N THR A 160 -8.97 -13.86 6.52
CA THR A 160 -10.06 -14.14 5.57
C THR A 160 -9.81 -13.87 4.07
N ASP A 161 -8.89 -12.97 3.70
CA ASP A 161 -8.54 -12.67 2.30
C ASP A 161 -7.04 -12.91 2.00
N LEU A 162 -6.47 -14.04 2.42
CA LEU A 162 -5.07 -14.36 2.10
C LEU A 162 -4.95 -14.81 0.65
N LYS A 163 -4.20 -14.03 -0.13
CA LYS A 163 -3.92 -14.26 -1.55
C LYS A 163 -2.56 -13.66 -1.92
N PRO A 164 -1.92 -14.09 -3.02
CA PRO A 164 -0.57 -13.62 -3.41
C PRO A 164 -0.44 -12.09 -3.55
N GLU A 165 -1.53 -11.38 -3.87
CA GLU A 165 -1.60 -9.92 -3.97
C GLU A 165 -1.47 -9.21 -2.60
N ASN A 166 -1.86 -9.90 -1.52
CA ASN A 166 -1.82 -9.39 -0.14
C ASN A 166 -0.54 -9.82 0.61
N ILE A 167 0.43 -10.42 -0.08
CA ILE A 167 1.73 -10.82 0.48
C ILE A 167 2.80 -10.01 -0.25
N LEU A 168 3.47 -9.11 0.45
CA LEU A 168 4.46 -8.20 -0.12
C LEU A 168 5.88 -8.61 0.27
N PHE A 169 6.82 -8.44 -0.65
CA PHE A 169 8.23 -8.50 -0.32
C PHE A 169 8.66 -7.25 0.44
N VAL A 170 9.68 -7.37 1.30
CA VAL A 170 10.29 -6.20 1.95
C VAL A 170 10.99 -5.32 0.90
N ASP A 171 11.72 -5.96 -0.01
CA ASP A 171 12.39 -5.35 -1.15
C ASP A 171 12.23 -6.27 -2.37
N SER A 172 12.17 -5.70 -3.58
CA SER A 172 11.92 -6.44 -4.83
C SER A 172 13.19 -6.73 -5.63
N ASP A 173 14.37 -6.55 -5.06
CA ASP A 173 15.64 -6.84 -5.70
C ASP A 173 15.72 -8.31 -6.15
N TYR A 174 16.29 -8.55 -7.33
CA TYR A 174 16.34 -9.88 -7.93
C TYR A 174 17.62 -10.12 -8.72
N ASN A 175 17.94 -11.41 -8.87
CA ASN A 175 19.01 -11.88 -9.73
C ASN A 175 18.43 -12.60 -10.95
N LEU A 176 18.96 -12.31 -12.12
CA LEU A 176 18.59 -12.99 -13.36
C LEU A 176 19.30 -14.35 -13.44
N THR A 177 18.54 -15.42 -13.65
CA THR A 177 19.08 -16.76 -13.87
C THR A 177 18.69 -17.27 -15.26
N TYR A 178 19.67 -17.82 -15.98
CA TYR A 178 19.45 -18.45 -17.27
C TYR A 178 18.87 -19.85 -17.09
N ASP A 179 17.77 -20.15 -17.77
CA ASP A 179 17.20 -21.49 -17.84
C ASP A 179 17.56 -22.14 -19.19
N PRO A 180 18.57 -23.04 -19.22
CA PRO A 180 19.03 -23.69 -20.45
C PRO A 180 17.98 -24.60 -21.10
N LYS A 181 16.87 -24.93 -20.43
CA LYS A 181 15.84 -25.83 -20.98
C LYS A 181 14.98 -25.19 -22.08
N LYS A 182 15.16 -23.89 -22.38
CA LYS A 182 14.41 -23.17 -23.42
C LYS A 182 15.06 -23.12 -24.80
N GLU A 183 16.37 -23.35 -24.95
CA GLU A 183 17.00 -23.33 -26.29
C GLU A 183 16.59 -24.52 -27.17
N LYS A 184 16.13 -25.63 -26.58
CA LYS A 184 15.80 -26.87 -27.30
C LYS A 184 14.32 -27.00 -27.70
N ARG A 185 13.53 -25.92 -27.62
CA ARG A 185 12.08 -25.94 -27.90
C ARG A 185 11.65 -25.02 -29.06
N HIS A 186 12.59 -24.64 -29.93
CA HIS A 186 12.29 -24.02 -31.22
C HIS A 186 12.53 -25.02 -32.35
#